data_AF-A0A7V1LF08-F1
#
_entry.id   AF-A0A7V1LF08-F1
#
_cell.length_a   1.000
_cell.length_b   1.000
_cell.length_c   1.000
_cell.angle_alpha   90.00
_cell.angle_beta   90.00
_cell.angle_gamma   90.00
#
_symmetry.space_group_name_H-M   'P 1'
#
loop_
_entity.id
_entity.type
_entity.pdbx_description
1 polymer ?
#
loop_
_entity_poly.entity_id
_entity_poly.type
_entity_poly.pdbx_seq_one_letter_code
_entity_poly.pdbx_strand_id
1 'polypeptide(L)' 'MMFGGIFWLLLLAVIVWFVFQLLNKNQNIGNTKSESAMDILNKRYAKGEVTKEEYEEMKRNLS' A
#
# COMPACT_ATOMS: atom_id res chain seq x y z
N MET A 1 25.73 -5.05 -19.94
CA MET A 1 24.32 -4.58 -19.88
C MET A 1 23.61 -5.19 -18.65
N MET A 2 24.05 -4.89 -17.42
CA MET A 2 23.44 -5.42 -16.18
C MET A 2 23.14 -4.32 -15.14
N PHE A 3 23.58 -3.09 -15.38
CA PHE A 3 23.44 -1.98 -14.44
C PHE A 3 22.02 -1.37 -14.40
N GLY A 4 21.19 -1.62 -15.43
CA GLY A 4 19.83 -1.08 -15.50
C GLY A 4 18.86 -1.70 -14.49
N GLY A 5 18.95 -3.00 -14.23
CA GLY A 5 18.03 -3.70 -13.32
C GLY A 5 18.20 -3.30 -11.86
N ILE A 6 19.45 -3.13 -11.41
CA ILE A 6 19.77 -2.66 -10.05
C ILE A 6 19.26 -1.23 -9.84
N PHE A 7 19.39 -0.37 -10.86
CA PHE A 7 18.91 1.00 -10.82
C PHE A 7 17.39 1.06 -10.68
N TRP A 8 16.66 0.21 -11.42
CA TRP A 8 15.21 0.09 -11.30
C TRP A 8 14.76 -0.42 -9.92
N LEU A 9 15.48 -1.37 -9.31
CA LEU A 9 15.17 -1.85 -7.96
C LEU A 9 15.38 -0.77 -6.89
N LEU A 10 16.48 -0.02 -6.97
CA LEU A 10 16.74 1.10 -6.08
C LEU A 10 15.69 2.20 -6.25
N LEU A 11 15.34 2.53 -7.49
CA LEU A 11 14.31 3.51 -7.80
C LEU A 11 12.94 3.09 -7.25
N LEU A 12 12.57 1.82 -7.39
CA LEU A 12 11.34 1.27 -6.83
C LEU A 12 11.33 1.34 -5.30
N ALA A 13 12.44 0.98 -4.63
CA ALA A 13 12.56 1.06 -3.18
C ALA A 13 12.39 2.51 -2.68
N VAL A 14 12.98 3.49 -3.36
CA VAL A 14 12.83 4.92 -3.04
C VAL A 14 11.39 5.38 -3.22
N ILE A 15 10.72 4.98 -4.29
CA ILE A 15 9.31 5.31 -4.54
C ILE A 15 8.43 4.74 -3.43
N VAL A 16 8.61 3.46 -3.07
CA VAL A 16 7.85 2.82 -1.99
C VAL A 16 8.07 3.56 -0.68
N TRP A 17 9.33 3.84 -0.32
CA TRP A 17 9.66 4.58 0.90
C TRP A 17 9.02 5.98 0.93
N PHE A 18 9.05 6.69 -0.19
CA PHE A 18 8.45 8.03 -0.31
C PHE A 18 6.92 7.99 -0.16
N VAL A 19 6.26 7.01 -0.79
CA VAL A 19 4.81 6.80 -0.65
C VAL A 19 4.45 6.47 0.80
N PHE A 20 5.17 5.57 1.46
CA PHE A 20 4.98 5.26 2.88
C PHE A 20 5.15 6.51 3.76
N GLN A 21 6.17 7.33 3.51
CA GLN A 21 6.42 8.57 4.24
C GLN A 21 5.27 9.57 4.08
N LEU A 22 4.70 9.71 2.86
CA LEU A 22 3.54 10.56 2.62
C LEU A 22 2.29 10.05 3.33
N LEU A 23 2.02 8.73 3.26
CA LEU A 23 0.89 8.10 3.92
C LEU A 23 0.98 8.24 5.45
N ASN A 24 2.17 8.04 6.02
CA ASN A 24 2.38 8.22 7.46
C ASN A 24 2.26 9.68 7.92
N LYS A 25 2.62 10.64 7.05
CA LYS A 25 2.50 12.07 7.39
C LYS A 25 1.05 12.56 7.39
N ASN A 26 0.16 11.86 6.70
CA ASN A 26 -1.27 12.20 6.65
C ASN A 26 -2.12 11.53 7.75
N GLN A 27 -1.53 10.67 8.59
CA GLN A 27 -2.22 10.02 9.72
C GLN A 27 -2.24 10.85 11.01
N ASN A 28 -1.55 11.98 11.07
CA ASN A 28 -1.43 12.81 12.29
C ASN A 28 -2.26 14.10 12.28
N ILE A 29 -3.07 14.37 11.25
CA ILE A 29 -3.93 15.56 11.23
C ILE A 29 -5.36 15.08 11.08
N GLY A 30 -6.11 15.25 12.17
CA GLY A 30 -7.38 14.59 12.40
C GLY A 30 -8.40 14.77 11.29
N ASN A 31 -9.05 13.68 10.93
CA ASN A 31 -10.49 13.73 10.77
C ASN A 31 -11.09 12.33 10.92
N THR A 32 -12.04 12.28 11.85
CA THR A 32 -12.97 11.22 12.14
C THR A 32 -13.87 10.91 10.93
N LYS A 33 -13.33 10.26 9.91
CA LYS A 33 -14.13 9.70 8.82
C LYS A 33 -13.47 8.44 8.30
N SER A 34 -13.77 7.33 8.99
CA SER A 34 -13.60 5.95 8.55
C SER A 34 -12.38 5.70 7.66
N GLU A 35 -11.30 5.08 8.19
CA GLU A 35 -10.46 4.24 7.32
C GLU A 35 -11.46 3.37 6.53
N SER A 36 -11.62 3.67 5.24
CA SER A 36 -12.59 2.95 4.41
C SER A 36 -12.23 1.48 4.54
N ALA A 37 -13.22 0.58 4.53
CA ALA A 37 -12.92 -0.84 4.56
C ALA A 37 -11.90 -1.24 3.46
N MET A 38 -11.87 -0.50 2.35
CA MET A 38 -10.83 -0.61 1.32
C MET A 38 -9.43 -0.20 1.79
N ASP A 39 -9.28 0.84 2.61
CA ASP A 39 -7.98 1.29 3.13
C ASP A 39 -7.39 0.27 4.11
N ILE A 40 -8.23 -0.27 5.00
CA ILE A 40 -7.86 -1.36 5.91
C ILE A 40 -7.46 -2.61 5.12
N LEU A 41 -8.23 -2.95 4.08
CA LEU A 41 -7.96 -4.09 3.21
C LEU A 41 -6.62 -3.94 2.46
N ASN A 42 -6.37 -2.76 1.88
CA ASN A 42 -5.11 -2.42 1.22
C ASN A 42 -3.91 -2.53 2.17
N LYS A 43 -4.06 -2.03 3.40
CA LYS A 43 -3.03 -2.08 4.44
C LYS A 43 -2.68 -3.51 4.84
N ARG A 44 -3.68 -4.40 4.96
CA ARG A 44 -3.47 -5.81 5.31
C ARG A 44 -2.86 -6.61 4.14
N TYR A 45 -3.29 -6.34 2.91
CA TYR A 45 -2.67 -6.93 1.73
C TYR A 45 -1.20 -6.49 1.57
N ALA A 46 -0.90 -5.20 1.78
CA ALA A 46 0.46 -4.70 1.75
C ALA A 46 1.35 -5.25 2.88
N LYS A 47 0.75 -5.61 4.02
CA LYS A 47 1.43 -6.33 5.12
C LYS A 47 1.58 -7.84 4.86
N GLY A 48 0.94 -8.38 3.82
CA GLY A 48 0.91 -9.83 3.54
C GLY A 48 0.05 -10.64 4.50
N GLU A 49 -0.84 -10.00 5.26
CA GLU A 49 -1.76 -10.65 6.22
C GLU A 49 -2.98 -11.28 5.51
N VAL A 50 -3.15 -10.99 4.22
CA VAL A 50 -4.29 -11.40 3.40
C VAL A 50 -3.75 -11.85 2.05
N THR A 51 -4.20 -13.00 1.55
CA THR A 51 -3.75 -13.49 0.24
C THR A 51 -4.39 -12.69 -0.89
N LYS A 52 -3.83 -12.82 -2.11
CA LYS A 52 -4.40 -12.15 -3.29
C LYS A 52 -5.84 -12.60 -3.55
N GLU A 53 -6.19 -13.86 -3.30
CA GLU A 53 -7.57 -14.35 -3.45
C GLU A 53 -8.52 -13.65 -2.48
N GLU A 54 -8.15 -13.59 -1.20
CA GLU A 54 -8.96 -12.95 -0.15
C GLU A 54 -9.12 -11.44 -0.38
N TYR A 55 -8.05 -10.77 -0.86
CA TYR A 55 -8.10 -9.35 -1.22
C TYR A 55 -9.11 -9.08 -2.34
N GLU A 56 -9.10 -9.92 -3.38
CA GLU A 56 -10.04 -9.76 -4.49
C GLU A 56 -11.49 -10.05 -4.09
N GLU A 57 -11.73 -11.04 -3.22
CA GLU A 57 -13.06 -11.34 -2.72
C GLU A 57 -13.64 -10.19 -1.88
N MET A 58 -12.86 -9.66 -0.94
CA MET A 58 -13.29 -8.53 -0.11
C MET A 58 -13.49 -7.26 -0.95
N LYS A 59 -12.63 -7.03 -1.95
CA LYS A 59 -12.79 -5.91 -2.88
C LYS A 59 -14.07 -6.03 -3.71
N ARG A 60 -14.44 -7.23 -4.16
CA ARG A 60 -15.69 -7.49 -4.90
C ARG A 60 -16.92 -7.28 -4.03
N ASN A 61 -16.88 -7.64 -2.74
CA ASN A 61 -17.98 -7.44 -1.80
C ASN A 61 -18.18 -5.98 -1.39
N LEU A 62 -17.15 -5.15 -1.50
CA LEU A 62 -17.20 -3.72 -1.18
C LEU A 62 -17.62 -2.83 -2.35
N SER A 63 -17.91 -3.43 -3.52
CA SER A 63 -18.29 -2.71 -4.75
C SER A 63 -19.79 -2.67 -4.99
#